data_AF-A0A0F8ZX40-F1
#
_entry.id   AF-A0A0F8ZX40-F1
#
_cell.length_a   1.000
_cell.length_b   1.000
_cell.length_c   1.000
_cell.angle_alpha   90.00
_cell.angle_beta   90.00
_cell.angle_gamma   90.00
#
_symmetry.space_group_name_H-M   'P 1'
#
loop_
_entity.id
_entity.type
_entity.pdbx_description
1 polymer ?
#
loop_
_entity_poly.entity_id
_entity_poly.type
_entity_poly.pdbx_seq_one_letter_code
_entity_poly.pdbx_strand_id
1 'polypeptide(L)'
;MDVGAVHQVASATEGFLYLQAYPGTTGDKIVINESIRTRVMKIKKIAAGRNLPVAVGFGIRSGDDALKLRNMGADGIIIGTALVEASTRGGADLADFISLISEAVAAGGGDKK
;
A
#
# COMPACT_ATOMS: atom_id res chain seq x y z
N MET A 1 -5.76 6.24 16.92
CA MET A 1 -4.82 5.12 16.71
C MET A 1 -4.01 4.95 17.98
N ASP A 2 -4.19 3.81 18.65
CA ASP A 2 -3.44 3.46 19.84
C ASP A 2 -1.99 3.11 19.46
N VAL A 3 -1.03 3.82 20.04
CA VAL A 3 0.40 3.64 19.76
C VAL A 3 0.94 2.40 20.45
N GLY A 4 0.41 2.01 21.61
CA GLY A 4 0.84 0.82 22.34
C GLY A 4 0.53 -0.45 21.56
N ALA A 5 -0.70 -0.56 21.05
CA ALA A 5 -1.11 -1.66 20.19
C ALA A 5 -0.22 -1.79 18.94
N VAL A 6 0.17 -0.67 18.32
CA VAL A 6 1.03 -0.70 17.11
C VAL A 6 2.44 -1.18 17.44
N HIS A 7 2.99 -0.84 18.60
CA HIS A 7 4.29 -1.37 19.02
C HIS A 7 4.23 -2.88 19.27
N GLN A 8 3.14 -3.38 19.87
CA GLN A 8 2.94 -4.81 20.09
C GLN A 8 2.86 -5.57 18.76
N VAL A 9 2.03 -5.09 17.82
CA VAL A 9 1.95 -5.66 16.46
C VAL A 9 3.31 -5.58 15.78
N ALA A 10 3.96 -4.42 15.81
CA ALA A 10 5.27 -4.25 15.22
C ALA A 10 6.29 -5.23 15.81
N SER A 11 6.26 -5.53 17.10
CA SER A 11 7.19 -6.45 17.77
C SER A 11 6.96 -7.92 17.41
N ALA A 12 5.72 -8.30 17.13
CA ALA A 12 5.35 -9.66 16.72
C ALA A 12 5.39 -9.88 15.20
N THR A 13 5.61 -8.82 14.41
CA THR A 13 5.58 -8.90 12.93
C THR A 13 6.92 -9.34 12.36
N GLU A 14 6.85 -10.18 11.34
CA GLU A 14 7.94 -10.52 10.42
C GLU A 14 7.55 -10.11 8.99
N GLY A 15 8.54 -9.87 8.12
CA GLY A 15 8.28 -9.41 6.76
C GLY A 15 7.93 -7.92 6.71
N PHE A 16 6.65 -7.56 6.81
CA PHE A 16 6.17 -6.18 6.64
C PHE A 16 4.93 -5.87 7.48
N LEU A 17 4.71 -4.59 7.78
CA LEU A 17 3.47 -4.11 8.40
C LEU A 17 2.44 -3.76 7.33
N TYR A 18 1.25 -4.37 7.40
CA TYR A 18 0.13 -3.99 6.55
C TYR A 18 -0.70 -2.88 7.20
N LEU A 19 -0.68 -1.69 6.60
CA LEU A 19 -1.62 -0.61 6.88
C LEU A 19 -2.84 -0.65 5.94
N GLN A 20 -4.02 -0.84 6.51
CA GLN A 20 -5.30 -0.57 5.83
C GLN A 20 -5.54 0.94 5.73
N ALA A 21 -5.47 1.50 4.53
CA ALA A 21 -5.52 2.96 4.32
C ALA A 21 -6.90 3.58 4.61
N TYR A 22 -7.99 2.83 4.47
CA TYR A 22 -9.35 3.35 4.56
C TYR A 22 -10.28 2.39 5.32
N PRO A 23 -11.18 2.89 6.20
CA PRO A 23 -12.11 2.07 6.99
C PRO A 23 -13.38 1.64 6.24
N GLY A 24 -13.45 1.83 4.92
CA GLY A 24 -14.55 1.35 4.08
C GLY A 24 -14.58 -0.18 3.95
N THR A 25 -15.42 -0.71 3.06
CA THR A 25 -15.49 -2.15 2.78
C THR A 25 -14.54 -2.54 1.64
N THR A 26 -14.10 -3.80 1.61
CA THR A 26 -13.11 -4.27 0.63
C THR A 26 -13.66 -4.12 -0.79
N GLY A 27 -13.00 -3.31 -1.64
CA GLY A 27 -13.40 -3.09 -3.03
C GLY A 27 -13.89 -1.67 -3.33
N ASP A 28 -14.22 -0.89 -2.29
CA ASP A 28 -14.57 0.52 -2.44
C ASP A 28 -13.40 1.33 -2.99
N LYS A 29 -13.70 2.34 -3.80
CA LYS A 29 -12.68 3.25 -4.34
C LYS A 29 -11.95 3.93 -3.18
N ILE A 30 -10.62 3.81 -3.14
CA ILE A 30 -9.81 4.51 -2.15
C ILE A 30 -9.98 6.03 -2.30
N VAL A 31 -10.20 6.71 -1.18
CA VAL A 31 -10.11 8.17 -1.11
C VAL A 31 -8.71 8.53 -0.63
N ILE A 32 -7.80 8.76 -1.58
CA ILE A 32 -6.43 9.13 -1.27
C ILE A 32 -6.39 10.57 -0.79
N ASN A 33 -6.02 10.76 0.49
CA ASN A 33 -5.93 12.07 1.12
C ASN A 33 -4.75 12.13 2.10
N GLU A 34 -4.49 13.33 2.62
CA GLU A 34 -3.33 13.60 3.48
C GLU A 34 -3.36 12.86 4.83
N SER A 35 -4.53 12.40 5.28
CA SER A 35 -4.63 11.58 6.48
C SER A 35 -3.92 10.22 6.31
N ILE A 36 -3.89 9.68 5.08
CA ILE A 36 -3.16 8.45 4.77
C ILE A 36 -1.66 8.69 4.91
N ARG A 37 -1.12 9.77 4.33
CA ARG A 37 0.30 10.15 4.50
C ARG A 37 0.66 10.24 5.98
N THR A 38 -0.16 10.95 6.75
CA THR A 38 0.06 11.13 8.19
C THR A 38 0.13 9.78 8.93
N ARG A 39 -0.76 8.84 8.60
CA ARG A 39 -0.78 7.49 9.18
C ARG A 39 0.43 6.66 8.74
N VAL A 40 0.76 6.66 7.45
CA VAL A 40 1.95 5.96 6.90
C VAL A 40 3.21 6.44 7.62
N MET A 41 3.42 7.76 7.70
CA MET A 41 4.61 8.33 8.34
C MET A 41 4.67 8.00 9.84
N LYS A 42 3.54 8.02 10.55
CA LYS A 42 3.48 7.64 11.97
C LYS A 42 3.87 6.17 12.18
N ILE A 43 3.34 5.27 11.36
CA ILE A 43 3.65 3.83 11.46
C ILE A 43 5.10 3.57 11.07
N LYS A 44 5.60 4.21 10.01
CA LYS A 44 7.00 4.07 9.58
C LYS A 44 7.99 4.47 10.69
N LYS A 45 7.70 5.53 11.45
CA LYS A 45 8.54 5.91 12.60
C LYS A 45 8.63 4.80 13.65
N ILE A 46 7.51 4.10 13.92
CA ILE A 46 7.47 2.98 14.87
C ILE A 46 8.18 1.76 14.27
N ALA A 47 7.92 1.48 12.99
CA ALA A 47 8.43 0.33 12.26
C ALA A 47 9.96 0.39 12.01
N ALA A 48 10.52 1.60 11.91
CA ALA A 48 11.93 1.84 11.66
C ALA A 48 12.83 1.19 12.72
N GLY A 49 12.41 1.15 13.99
CA GLY A 49 13.17 0.49 15.06
C GLY A 49 13.37 -1.02 14.88
N ARG A 50 12.59 -1.65 13.99
CA ARG A 50 12.70 -3.08 13.64
C ARG A 50 12.97 -3.32 12.15
N ASN A 51 13.30 -2.27 11.39
CA ASN A 51 13.50 -2.33 9.95
C ASN A 51 12.31 -2.98 9.18
N LEU A 52 11.09 -2.75 9.65
CA LEU A 52 9.88 -3.29 9.02
C LEU A 52 9.36 -2.33 7.93
N PRO A 53 9.30 -2.74 6.65
CA PRO A 53 8.63 -1.96 5.62
C PRO A 53 7.13 -1.86 5.90
N VAL A 54 6.53 -0.73 5.53
CA VAL A 54 5.09 -0.49 5.67
C VAL A 54 4.43 -0.60 4.30
N ALA A 55 3.66 -1.67 4.10
CA ALA A 55 2.84 -1.86 2.92
C ALA A 55 1.43 -1.29 3.13
N VAL A 56 0.91 -0.61 2.11
CA VAL A 56 -0.42 0.00 2.15
C VAL A 56 -1.32 -0.72 1.16
N GLY A 57 -2.54 -1.00 1.59
CA GLY A 57 -3.58 -1.59 0.76
C GLY A 57 -4.93 -0.98 1.01
N PHE A 58 -5.93 -1.55 0.31
CA PHE A 58 -7.37 -1.24 0.34
C PHE A 58 -7.84 -0.25 -0.74
N GLY A 59 -8.67 -0.74 -1.68
CA GLY A 59 -9.36 0.11 -2.66
C GLY A 59 -8.53 0.64 -3.82
N ILE A 60 -7.31 0.13 -4.00
CA ILE A 60 -6.37 0.50 -5.07
C ILE A 60 -6.81 -0.18 -6.37
N ARG A 61 -7.10 0.62 -7.40
CA ARG A 61 -7.65 0.10 -8.67
C ARG A 61 -6.89 0.58 -9.91
N SER A 62 -5.90 1.45 -9.74
CA SER A 62 -5.13 2.04 -10.84
C SER A 62 -3.66 2.23 -10.49
N GLY A 63 -2.82 2.41 -11.52
CA GLY A 63 -1.42 2.78 -11.34
C GLY A 63 -1.25 4.14 -10.66
N ASP A 64 -2.13 5.10 -10.93
CA ASP A 64 -2.13 6.41 -10.28
C ASP A 64 -2.37 6.31 -8.76
N ASP A 65 -3.28 5.44 -8.32
CA ASP A 65 -3.48 5.15 -6.89
C ASP A 65 -2.19 4.61 -6.25
N ALA A 66 -1.55 3.64 -6.92
CA ALA A 66 -0.32 3.02 -6.45
C ALA A 66 0.84 4.02 -6.37
N LEU A 67 1.01 4.87 -7.39
CA LEU A 67 2.03 5.92 -7.43
C LEU A 67 1.79 6.97 -6.34
N LYS A 68 0.55 7.42 -6.14
CA LYS A 68 0.21 8.37 -5.07
C LYS A 68 0.56 7.82 -3.69
N LEU A 69 0.22 6.56 -3.42
CA LEU A 69 0.53 5.92 -2.13
C LEU A 69 2.03 5.71 -1.93
N ARG A 70 2.76 5.36 -2.99
CA ARG A 70 4.24 5.36 -3.02
C ARG A 70 4.79 6.74 -2.64
N ASN A 71 4.31 7.81 -3.28
CA ASN A 71 4.71 9.19 -3.01
C ASN A 71 4.29 9.69 -1.61
N MET A 72 3.36 9.00 -0.96
CA MET A 72 3.00 9.21 0.45
C MET A 72 3.91 8.45 1.43
N GLY A 73 4.87 7.69 0.93
CA GLY A 73 5.91 7.01 1.70
C GLY A 73 5.68 5.52 1.90
N ALA A 74 4.72 4.89 1.23
CA ALA A 74 4.50 3.45 1.32
C ALA A 74 5.70 2.65 0.76
N ASP A 75 6.16 1.65 1.51
CA ASP A 75 7.26 0.77 1.10
C ASP A 75 6.77 -0.37 0.18
N GLY A 76 5.47 -0.68 0.25
CA GLY A 76 4.81 -1.66 -0.61
C GLY A 76 3.34 -1.30 -0.86
N ILE A 77 2.77 -1.87 -1.91
CA ILE A 77 1.38 -1.67 -2.33
C ILE A 77 0.68 -3.03 -2.42
N ILE A 78 -0.50 -3.16 -1.80
CA ILE A 78 -1.28 -4.40 -1.76
C ILE A 78 -2.59 -4.21 -2.53
N ILE A 79 -2.78 -5.03 -3.56
CA ILE A 79 -3.94 -5.00 -4.45
C ILE A 79 -4.61 -6.36 -4.47
N GLY A 80 -5.88 -6.41 -4.08
CA GLY A 80 -6.70 -7.63 -4.04
C GLY A 80 -7.78 -7.62 -5.10
N THR A 81 -8.91 -6.96 -4.81
CA THR A 81 -10.13 -6.99 -5.63
C THR A 81 -9.89 -6.68 -7.11
N ALA A 82 -9.15 -5.60 -7.43
CA ALA A 82 -8.88 -5.23 -8.83
C ALA A 82 -8.05 -6.30 -9.59
N LEU A 83 -7.14 -6.98 -8.89
CA LEU A 83 -6.34 -8.08 -9.46
C LEU A 83 -7.23 -9.29 -9.76
N VAL A 84 -8.13 -9.65 -8.84
CA VAL A 84 -9.09 -10.74 -9.03
C VAL A 84 -10.03 -10.43 -10.20
N GLU A 85 -10.59 -9.22 -10.26
CA GLU A 85 -11.44 -8.78 -11.36
C GLU A 85 -10.71 -8.86 -12.71
N ALA A 86 -9.44 -8.43 -12.78
CA ALA A 86 -8.63 -8.59 -13.98
C ALA A 86 -8.45 -10.06 -14.37
N SER A 87 -8.15 -10.92 -13.39
CA SER A 87 -8.06 -12.36 -13.61
C SER A 87 -9.35 -12.99 -14.13
N THR A 88 -10.52 -12.48 -13.73
CA THR A 88 -11.81 -13.00 -14.24
C THR A 88 -12.11 -12.60 -15.68
N ARG A 89 -11.47 -11.53 -16.20
CA ARG A 89 -11.60 -11.11 -17.61
C ARG A 89 -10.67 -11.89 -18.53
N GLY A 90 -9.52 -12.35 -18.00
CA GLY A 90 -8.63 -13.28 -18.69
C GLY A 90 -7.16 -13.08 -18.35
N GLY A 91 -6.30 -13.96 -18.88
CA GLY A 91 -4.86 -13.90 -18.65
C GLY A 91 -4.21 -12.64 -19.24
N ALA A 92 -4.70 -12.14 -20.38
CA ALA A 92 -4.21 -10.91 -20.99
C ALA A 92 -4.52 -9.69 -20.12
N ASP A 93 -5.78 -9.52 -19.68
CA ASP A 93 -6.19 -8.46 -18.75
C ASP A 93 -5.38 -8.48 -17.44
N LEU A 94 -5.12 -9.67 -16.89
CA LEU A 94 -4.30 -9.82 -15.69
C LEU A 94 -2.86 -9.36 -15.92
N ALA A 95 -2.24 -9.78 -17.03
CA ALA A 95 -0.87 -9.41 -17.39
C ALA A 95 -0.74 -7.89 -17.63
N ASP A 96 -1.71 -7.30 -18.34
CA ASP A 96 -1.77 -5.86 -18.58
C ASP A 96 -1.92 -5.08 -17.26
N PHE A 97 -2.79 -5.55 -16.37
CA PHE A 97 -2.98 -4.92 -15.05
C PHE A 97 -1.72 -5.00 -14.18
N ILE A 98 -1.06 -6.16 -14.13
CA ILE A 98 0.20 -6.33 -13.40
C ILE A 98 1.29 -5.40 -13.97
N SER A 99 1.40 -5.31 -15.30
CA SER A 99 2.39 -4.44 -15.96
C SER A 99 2.15 -2.97 -15.61
N LEU A 100 0.91 -2.51 -15.73
CA LEU A 100 0.51 -1.14 -15.41
C LEU A 100 0.81 -0.76 -13.95
N ILE A 101 0.52 -1.65 -13.00
CA ILE A 101 0.85 -1.40 -11.58
C ILE A 101 2.36 -1.43 -11.35
N SER A 102 3.08 -2.37 -11.97
CA SER A 102 4.53 -2.51 -11.79
C SER A 102 5.27 -1.27 -12.27
N GLU A 103 4.90 -0.74 -13.43
CA GLU A 103 5.45 0.50 -13.98
C GLU A 103 5.21 1.69 -13.06
N ALA A 104 3.97 1.85 -12.58
CA ALA A 104 3.62 2.95 -11.68
C ALA A 104 4.39 2.91 -10.36
N VAL A 105 4.60 1.71 -9.79
CA VAL A 105 5.35 1.51 -8.55
C VAL A 105 6.86 1.71 -8.74
N ALA A 106 7.39 1.44 -9.94
CA ALA A 106 8.80 1.66 -10.30
C ALA A 106 9.10 3.14 -10.56
N ALA A 107 8.19 3.88 -11.19
CA ALA A 107 8.36 5.30 -11.49
C ALA A 107 8.51 6.19 -10.24
N GLY A 108 7.99 5.75 -9.08
CA GLY A 108 8.13 6.45 -7.80
C GLY A 108 9.48 6.28 -7.09
N GLY A 109 10.47 5.62 -7.72
CA GLY A 109 11.78 5.28 -7.10
C GLY A 109 12.90 6.32 -7.22
N GLY A 110 12.65 7.47 -7.85
CA GLY A 110 13.66 8.51 -8.06
C GLY A 110 13.67 9.58 -6.97
N ASP A 111 14.31 9.30 -5.83
CA ASP A 111 15.37 10.15 -5.24
C ASP A 111 15.91 9.49 -3.96
N LYS A 112 17.06 8.81 -4.09
CA LYS A 112 17.98 8.62 -2.97
C LYS A 112 19.24 9.39 -3.34
N LYS A 113 19.33 10.63 -2.88
CA LYS A 113 20.59 11.38 -2.81
C LYS A 113 20.74 11.98 -1.42
#